data_AF-A0A7S3FET6-F1
#
_entry.id   AF-A0A7S3FET6-F1
#
_cell.length_a   1.000
_cell.length_b   1.000
_cell.length_c   1.000
_cell.angle_alpha   90.00
_cell.angle_beta   90.00
_cell.angle_gamma   90.00
#
_symmetry.space_group_name_H-M   'P 1'
#
loop_
_entity.id
_entity.type
_entity.pdbx_description
1 polymer ?
#
loop_
_entity_poly.entity_id
_entity_poly.type
_entity_poly.pdbx_seq_one_letter_code
_entity_poly.pdbx_strand_id
1 'polypeptide(L)'
;QALFNWGLSLRLRAEIASNQGEVAAASQLFAAAAEKFDAVLSLSPESESALLNLAQSLLRRVEDGVRGGEFGDDEGGAEAAAALLDEAIEVCEQSLDLDPSSDEANEVLRQAKEGLRALGF
;
A
#
# COMPACT_ATOMS: atom_id res chain seq x y z
N GLN A 1 -7.02 5.42 -17.70
CA GLN A 1 -7.92 6.23 -16.82
C GLN A 1 -8.97 5.40 -16.10
N ALA A 2 -9.73 4.50 -16.76
CA ALA A 2 -10.75 3.69 -16.06
C ALA A 2 -10.16 2.82 -14.91
N LEU A 3 -9.01 2.18 -15.13
CA LEU A 3 -8.31 1.39 -14.09
C LEU A 3 -7.92 2.25 -12.89
N PHE A 4 -7.31 3.42 -13.13
CA PHE A 4 -6.92 4.36 -12.08
C PHE A 4 -8.12 4.79 -11.23
N ASN A 5 -9.23 5.20 -11.86
CA ASN A 5 -10.43 5.62 -11.14
C ASN A 5 -11.06 4.46 -10.35
N TRP A 6 -10.97 3.23 -10.87
CA TRP A 6 -11.41 2.04 -10.15
C TRP A 6 -10.55 1.78 -8.91
N GLY A 7 -9.22 1.80 -9.05
CA GLY A 7 -8.29 1.68 -7.92
C GLY A 7 -8.58 2.74 -6.85
N LEU A 8 -8.75 4.00 -7.25
CA LEU A 8 -9.07 5.09 -6.33
C LEU A 8 -10.41 4.87 -5.61
N SER A 9 -11.43 4.38 -6.31
CA SER A 9 -12.74 4.07 -5.70
C SER A 9 -12.64 2.92 -4.69
N LEU A 10 -11.82 1.90 -4.97
CA LEU A 10 -11.57 0.79 -4.05
C LEU A 10 -10.81 1.27 -2.81
N ARG A 11 -9.75 2.06 -2.99
CA ARG A 11 -8.98 2.65 -1.89
C ARG A 11 -9.86 3.48 -0.97
N LEU A 12 -10.69 4.37 -1.53
CA LEU A 12 -11.63 5.17 -0.74
C LEU A 12 -12.64 4.31 0.04
N ARG A 13 -13.11 3.20 -0.55
CA ARG A 13 -13.98 2.25 0.16
C ARG A 13 -13.24 1.53 1.28
N ALA A 14 -11.97 1.17 1.06
CA ALA A 14 -11.12 0.55 2.07
C ALA A 14 -10.91 1.50 3.27
N GLU A 15 -10.64 2.79 3.00
CA GLU A 15 -10.54 3.82 4.06
C GLU A 15 -11.81 3.91 4.91
N ILE A 16 -12.99 3.91 4.26
CA ILE A 16 -14.28 3.97 4.96
C ILE A 16 -14.45 2.73 5.85
N ALA A 17 -14.19 1.53 5.31
CA ALA A 17 -14.28 0.26 6.06
C ALA A 17 -13.30 0.24 7.25
N SER A 18 -12.05 0.67 7.03
CA SER A 18 -10.99 0.76 8.06
C SER A 18 -11.42 1.65 9.23
N ASN A 19 -11.99 2.81 8.92
CA ASN A 19 -12.52 3.78 9.90
C ASN A 19 -13.76 3.27 10.66
N GLN A 20 -14.51 2.34 10.07
CA GLN A 20 -15.64 1.67 10.71
C GLN A 20 -15.23 0.44 11.54
N GLY A 21 -13.93 0.10 11.55
CA GLY A 21 -13.40 -1.07 12.24
C GLY A 21 -13.55 -2.38 11.45
N GLU A 22 -13.94 -2.33 10.18
CA GLU A 22 -14.05 -3.49 9.28
C GLU A 22 -12.69 -3.83 8.64
N VAL A 23 -11.68 -4.02 9.48
CA VAL A 23 -10.25 -4.02 9.09
C VAL A 23 -9.90 -5.13 8.10
N ALA A 24 -10.49 -6.32 8.25
CA ALA A 24 -10.27 -7.42 7.32
C ALA A 24 -10.85 -7.13 5.93
N ALA A 25 -12.02 -6.48 5.86
CA ALA A 25 -12.62 -6.07 4.59
C ALA A 25 -11.82 -4.90 3.97
N ALA A 26 -11.33 -3.98 4.80
CA ALA A 26 -10.48 -2.89 4.37
C ALA A 26 -9.18 -3.41 3.73
N SER A 27 -8.47 -4.34 4.39
CA SER A 27 -7.26 -4.96 3.85
C SER A 27 -7.50 -5.58 2.46
N GLN A 28 -8.57 -6.35 2.29
CA GLN A 28 -8.92 -6.94 0.98
C GLN A 28 -9.23 -5.88 -0.08
N LEU A 29 -9.89 -4.78 0.29
CA LEU A 29 -10.18 -3.68 -0.63
C LEU A 29 -8.90 -2.91 -1.01
N PHE A 30 -7.95 -2.73 -0.08
CA PHE A 30 -6.65 -2.16 -0.39
C PHE A 30 -5.83 -3.06 -1.32
N ALA A 31 -5.85 -4.39 -1.11
CA ALA A 31 -5.24 -5.35 -2.04
C ALA A 31 -5.83 -5.22 -3.46
N ALA A 32 -7.16 -5.18 -3.57
CA ALA A 32 -7.83 -4.99 -4.86
C ALA A 32 -7.52 -3.62 -5.49
N ALA A 33 -7.31 -2.57 -4.70
CA ALA A 33 -6.89 -1.27 -5.18
C ALA A 33 -5.45 -1.31 -5.75
N ALA A 34 -4.53 -1.94 -5.01
CA ALA A 34 -3.14 -2.15 -5.43
C ALA A 34 -3.06 -2.83 -6.80
N GLU A 35 -3.83 -3.91 -7.02
CA GLU A 35 -3.91 -4.57 -8.34
C GLU A 35 -4.32 -3.63 -9.49
N LYS A 36 -5.19 -2.64 -9.23
CA LYS A 36 -5.59 -1.69 -10.27
C LYS A 36 -4.53 -0.64 -10.53
N PHE A 37 -3.80 -0.20 -9.51
CA PHE A 37 -2.69 0.74 -9.69
C PHE A 37 -1.50 0.06 -10.38
N ASP A 38 -1.17 -1.18 -10.00
CA ASP A 38 -0.15 -1.98 -10.68
C ASP A 38 -0.48 -2.21 -12.17
N ALA A 39 -1.75 -2.48 -12.48
CA ALA A 39 -2.22 -2.56 -13.88
C ALA A 39 -2.10 -1.22 -14.64
N VAL A 40 -2.16 -0.07 -13.95
CA VAL A 40 -1.87 1.24 -14.56
C VAL A 40 -0.37 1.38 -14.81
N LEU A 41 0.48 0.99 -13.85
CA LEU A 41 1.93 1.06 -13.94
C LEU A 41 2.50 0.15 -15.03
N SER A 42 1.87 -1.01 -15.25
CA SER A 42 2.17 -1.89 -16.39
C SER A 42 2.00 -1.21 -17.75
N LEU A 43 1.16 -0.17 -17.84
CA LEU A 43 0.92 0.62 -19.05
C LEU A 43 1.70 1.93 -19.07
N SER A 44 1.99 2.51 -17.90
CA SER A 44 2.72 3.77 -17.72
C SER A 44 3.49 3.70 -16.40
N PRO A 45 4.71 3.14 -16.42
CA PRO A 45 5.53 2.95 -15.22
C PRO A 45 5.86 4.26 -14.52
N GLU A 46 6.01 5.35 -15.28
CA GLU A 46 6.28 6.69 -14.76
C GLU A 46 5.02 7.44 -14.24
N SER A 47 3.90 6.75 -14.04
CA SER A 47 2.71 7.40 -13.48
C SER A 47 2.87 7.64 -11.97
N GLU A 48 3.42 8.79 -11.61
CA GLU A 48 3.64 9.22 -10.22
C GLU A 48 2.39 9.04 -9.34
N SER A 49 1.21 9.45 -9.82
CA SER A 49 -0.03 9.26 -9.07
C SER A 49 -0.38 7.79 -8.85
N ALA A 50 -0.07 6.90 -9.80
CA ALA A 50 -0.31 5.47 -9.63
C ALA A 50 0.71 4.85 -8.67
N LEU A 51 1.99 5.24 -8.74
CA LEU A 51 3.03 4.85 -7.79
C LEU A 51 2.62 5.21 -6.37
N LEU A 52 2.31 6.48 -6.11
CA LEU A 52 1.94 6.95 -4.78
C LEU A 52 0.68 6.23 -4.24
N ASN A 53 -0.35 6.04 -5.08
CA ASN A 53 -1.56 5.33 -4.64
C ASN A 53 -1.34 3.83 -4.44
N LEU A 54 -0.43 3.19 -5.19
CA LEU A 54 -0.03 1.79 -4.95
C LEU A 54 0.67 1.67 -3.60
N ALA A 55 1.72 2.45 -3.37
CA ALA A 55 2.47 2.44 -2.11
C ALA A 55 1.56 2.68 -0.90
N GLN A 56 0.66 3.67 -0.98
CA GLN A 56 -0.30 3.92 0.10
C GLN A 56 -1.28 2.76 0.29
N SER A 57 -1.72 2.10 -0.79
CA SER A 57 -2.62 0.94 -0.69
C SER A 57 -1.92 -0.25 -0.02
N LEU A 58 -0.66 -0.51 -0.35
CA LEU A 58 0.14 -1.58 0.25
C LEU A 58 0.39 -1.33 1.74
N LEU A 59 0.81 -0.12 2.11
CA LEU A 59 1.02 0.25 3.51
C LEU A 59 -0.25 0.06 4.34
N ARG A 60 -1.38 0.61 3.87
CA ARG A 60 -2.66 0.53 4.59
C ARG A 60 -3.21 -0.90 4.64
N ARG A 61 -2.97 -1.70 3.59
CA ARG A 61 -3.26 -3.14 3.60
C ARG A 61 -2.51 -3.83 4.73
N VAL A 62 -1.22 -3.57 4.88
CA VAL A 62 -0.41 -4.19 5.95
C VAL A 62 -0.93 -3.77 7.33
N GLU A 63 -1.17 -2.48 7.55
CA GLU A 63 -1.72 -1.99 8.83
C GLU A 63 -3.04 -2.66 9.21
N ASP A 64 -3.99 -2.73 8.26
CA ASP A 64 -5.30 -3.33 8.51
C ASP A 64 -5.26 -4.85 8.56
N GLY A 65 -4.40 -5.48 7.77
CA GLY A 65 -4.15 -6.92 7.81
C GLY A 65 -3.53 -7.35 9.13
N VAL A 66 -2.54 -6.62 9.66
CA VAL A 66 -1.95 -6.88 10.99
C VAL A 66 -3.01 -6.69 12.08
N ARG A 67 -3.76 -5.59 12.03
CA ARG A 67 -4.85 -5.32 12.99
C ARG A 67 -5.97 -6.38 12.91
N GLY A 68 -6.18 -6.96 11.73
CA GLY A 68 -7.16 -8.03 11.47
C GLY A 68 -6.64 -9.45 11.65
N GLY A 69 -5.35 -9.63 11.93
CA GLY A 69 -4.73 -10.96 12.02
C GLY A 69 -4.60 -11.71 10.69
N GLU A 70 -4.64 -11.02 9.53
CA GLU A 70 -4.47 -11.63 8.19
C GLU A 70 -3.12 -12.35 8.06
N PHE A 71 -2.08 -11.76 8.64
CA PHE A 71 -0.72 -12.30 8.55
C PHE A 71 -0.44 -13.39 9.58
N GLY A 72 -1.24 -13.53 10.65
CA GLY A 72 -0.91 -14.45 11.74
C GLY A 72 0.28 -14.00 12.58
N ASP A 73 0.68 -14.84 13.53
CA ASP A 73 1.76 -14.56 14.52
C ASP A 73 3.06 -15.34 14.22
N ASP A 74 3.10 -16.10 13.13
CA ASP A 74 4.26 -16.89 12.74
C ASP A 74 5.20 -16.11 11.78
N GLU A 75 6.41 -16.63 11.63
CA GLU A 75 7.46 -16.01 10.81
C GLU A 75 7.01 -15.81 9.36
N GLY A 76 6.30 -16.78 8.78
CA GLY A 76 5.78 -16.66 7.41
C GLY A 76 4.77 -15.53 7.24
N GLY A 77 3.99 -15.25 8.28
CA GLY A 77 3.13 -14.08 8.36
C GLY A 77 3.87 -12.76 8.32
N ALA A 78 4.87 -12.63 9.20
CA ALA A 78 5.72 -11.45 9.28
C ALA A 78 6.49 -11.21 7.97
N GLU A 79 7.01 -12.27 7.34
CA GLU A 79 7.66 -12.20 6.02
C GLU A 79 6.70 -11.73 4.92
N ALA A 80 5.45 -12.22 4.92
CA ALA A 80 4.45 -11.79 3.95
C ALA A 80 4.08 -10.31 4.11
N ALA A 81 3.96 -9.84 5.35
CA ALA A 81 3.74 -8.42 5.63
C ALA A 81 4.97 -7.57 5.24
N ALA A 82 6.18 -8.03 5.55
CA ALA A 82 7.43 -7.37 5.21
C ALA A 82 7.60 -7.21 3.69
N ALA A 83 7.31 -8.26 2.91
CA ALA A 83 7.39 -8.21 1.46
C ALA A 83 6.49 -7.13 0.84
N LEU A 84 5.30 -6.92 1.39
CA LEU A 84 4.39 -5.85 0.95
C LEU A 84 4.91 -4.45 1.34
N LEU A 85 5.59 -4.33 2.49
CA LEU A 85 6.22 -3.07 2.89
C LEU A 85 7.46 -2.76 2.07
N ASP A 86 8.26 -3.76 1.71
CA ASP A 86 9.39 -3.61 0.79
C ASP A 86 8.90 -3.13 -0.58
N GLU A 87 7.84 -3.74 -1.11
CA GLU A 87 7.21 -3.27 -2.35
C GLU A 87 6.71 -1.81 -2.22
N ALA A 88 6.07 -1.45 -1.10
CA ALA A 88 5.65 -0.08 -0.86
C ALA A 88 6.83 0.90 -0.82
N ILE A 89 7.96 0.50 -0.23
CA ILE A 89 9.21 1.29 -0.18
C ILE A 89 9.76 1.50 -1.59
N GLU A 90 9.89 0.42 -2.37
CA GLU A 90 10.40 0.50 -3.75
C GLU A 90 9.56 1.42 -4.62
N VAL A 91 8.23 1.30 -4.53
CA VAL A 91 7.29 2.13 -5.30
C VAL A 91 7.34 3.60 -4.85
N CYS A 92 7.52 3.87 -3.54
CA CYS A 92 7.74 5.22 -3.02
C CYS A 92 9.05 5.82 -3.54
N GLU A 93 10.13 5.06 -3.55
CA GLU A 93 11.43 5.52 -4.06
C GLU A 93 11.35 5.85 -5.56
N GLN A 94 10.64 5.03 -6.35
CA GLN A 94 10.35 5.35 -7.75
C GLN A 94 9.52 6.63 -7.91
N SER A 95 8.53 6.86 -7.03
CA SER A 95 7.75 8.11 -7.05
C SER A 95 8.62 9.32 -6.74
N LEU A 96 9.55 9.20 -5.79
CA LEU A 96 10.48 10.25 -5.40
C LEU A 96 11.57 10.50 -6.45
N ASP A 97 11.91 9.53 -7.28
CA ASP A 97 12.78 9.75 -8.44
C ASP A 97 12.12 10.67 -9.49
N LEU A 98 10.78 10.66 -9.56
CA LEU A 98 10.00 11.54 -10.45
C LEU A 98 9.75 12.92 -9.81
N ASP A 99 9.33 12.93 -8.55
CA ASP A 99 9.17 14.15 -7.74
C ASP A 99 9.83 14.00 -6.35
N PRO A 100 11.10 14.42 -6.21
CA PRO A 100 11.82 14.35 -4.94
C PRO A 100 11.22 15.22 -3.83
N SER A 101 10.34 16.16 -4.18
CA SER A 101 9.72 17.11 -3.25
C SER A 101 8.36 16.67 -2.72
N SER A 102 7.88 15.49 -3.11
CA SER A 102 6.60 14.95 -2.63
C SER A 102 6.66 14.63 -1.14
N ASP A 103 5.99 15.46 -0.33
CA ASP A 103 5.85 15.25 1.11
C ASP A 103 5.04 13.96 1.39
N GLU A 104 4.01 13.69 0.58
CA GLU A 104 3.20 12.48 0.71
C GLU A 104 4.01 11.20 0.47
N ALA A 105 4.84 11.15 -0.58
CA ALA A 105 5.67 9.98 -0.85
C ALA A 105 6.71 9.77 0.25
N ASN A 106 7.31 10.84 0.78
CA ASN A 106 8.24 10.77 1.90
C ASN A 106 7.59 10.24 3.18
N GLU A 107 6.35 10.64 3.47
CA GLU A 107 5.64 10.16 4.65
C GLU A 107 5.28 8.68 4.54
N VAL A 108 4.79 8.23 3.38
CA VAL A 108 4.50 6.79 3.15
C VAL A 108 5.79 5.98 3.24
N LEU A 109 6.90 6.45 2.67
CA LEU A 109 8.21 5.81 2.75
C LEU A 109 8.67 5.65 4.21
N ARG A 110 8.50 6.70 5.02
CA ARG A 110 8.85 6.68 6.45
C ARG A 110 8.01 5.66 7.20
N GLN A 111 6.69 5.67 7.01
CA GLN A 111 5.76 4.75 7.67
C GLN A 111 6.04 3.29 7.27
N ALA A 112 6.29 3.01 5.99
CA ALA A 112 6.63 1.67 5.53
C ALA A 112 7.94 1.16 6.14
N LYS A 113 8.99 1.99 6.19
CA LYS A 113 10.27 1.67 6.85
C LYS A 113 10.12 1.44 8.36
N GLU A 114 9.19 2.13 9.02
CA GLU A 114 8.88 1.90 10.43
C GLU A 114 8.13 0.59 10.66
N GLY A 115 7.16 0.28 9.79
CA GLY A 115 6.47 -1.01 9.79
C GLY A 115 7.43 -2.18 9.63
N LEU A 116 8.37 -2.08 8.69
CA LEU A 116 9.37 -3.11 8.41
C LEU A 116 10.24 -3.39 9.66
N ARG A 117 10.73 -2.31 10.29
CA ARG A 117 11.49 -2.40 11.56
C ARG A 117 10.66 -2.98 12.70
N ALA A 118 9.37 -2.68 12.77
CA ALA A 118 8.47 -3.22 13.79
C ALA A 118 8.26 -4.73 13.63
N LEU A 119 8.32 -5.24 12.39
CA LEU A 119 8.30 -6.67 12.07
C LEU A 119 9.67 -7.36 12.27
N GLY A 120 10.74 -6.59 12.45
CA GLY A 120 12.10 -7.10 12.68
C GLY A 120 12.98 -7.21 11.43
N PHE A 121 12.59 -6.56 10.34
CA PHE A 121 13.33 -6.48 9.06
C PHE A 121 13.98 -5.09 8.89
#